data_AF-A0A3R9YQ69-F1
#
_entry.id   AF-A0A3R9YQ69-F1
#
_cell.length_a   1.000
_cell.length_b   1.000
_cell.length_c   1.000
_cell.angle_alpha   90.00
_cell.angle_beta   90.00
_cell.angle_gamma   90.00
#
_symmetry.space_group_name_H-M   'P 1'
#
loop_
_entity.id
_entity.type
_entity.pdbx_description
1 polymer ?
#
loop_
_entity_poly.entity_id
_entity_poly.type
_entity_poly.pdbx_seq_one_letter_code
_entity_poly.pdbx_strand_id
1 'polypeptide(L)'
;MFGRIKLHPFIKANPPHAGCVPATQELLQRYEGRLPAALLELWRKHGLGLYGHRQICLIDPDAWQATLDRWIVASPQDTVVRVPFAITPFGTLLFYRKLTATDEDVATLNPVTRSTSILSWDAVDFFNSVLSDADSVDEFIHPDMLETAQREAGPLAAGEVYYVDPMLLSMQMLKIVKTDALALHQKLRAEVDRESAPPASPPNSVSAAMPAEYRETFGNTERDSDSPSGLFLSTYIDWRRLLALDGNGGYQLLFWENDEKTGEAAGVRHYSGPYQVMETEGGDRLVQLDVELNEDSLGSDANDERLYVMRSGGESWLLQEGSIEDIATSIGADGTMGRSEHYFRPVRLSGPFPADEPDGTTAPPFEDLPAALQALVHREPLRATIIEVSAESDPEESTVMVRVNLGSNHGLRMNMPLMSPKGSPRELYGWVWEMDAERCGVGIEVACDSAGAIVDGPQIGDVLVTRAD
;
A
#
# COMPACT_ATOMS: atom_id res chain seq x y z
N MET A 1 34.76 42.88 33.42
CA MET A 1 34.92 42.60 31.97
C MET A 1 34.10 41.34 31.69
N PHE A 2 32.86 41.48 31.20
CA PHE A 2 32.01 40.32 30.93
C PHE A 2 32.54 39.60 29.68
N GLY A 3 33.02 38.37 29.84
CA GLY A 3 33.52 37.55 28.73
C GLY A 3 32.45 37.34 27.66
N ARG A 4 32.85 37.43 26.39
CA ARG A 4 32.00 37.15 25.24
C ARG A 4 31.60 35.66 25.29
N ILE A 5 30.31 35.35 25.15
CA ILE A 5 29.80 33.97 25.13
C ILE A 5 30.48 33.15 24.02
N LYS A 6 30.73 31.86 24.26
CA LYS A 6 31.41 30.95 23.30
C LYS A 6 30.66 30.84 21.96
N LEU A 7 29.33 30.94 21.96
CA LEU A 7 28.46 30.90 20.78
C LEU A 7 28.16 32.28 20.17
N HIS A 8 29.06 33.25 20.35
CA HIS A 8 28.86 34.59 19.79
C HIS A 8 28.76 34.64 18.24
N PRO A 9 29.56 33.88 17.46
CA PRO A 9 29.38 33.79 16.01
C PRO A 9 27.95 33.41 15.62
N PHE A 10 27.41 32.36 16.23
CA PHE A 10 26.01 31.95 16.05
C PHE A 10 25.02 33.06 16.31
N ILE A 11 25.12 33.74 17.46
CA ILE A 11 24.20 34.84 17.83
C ILE A 11 24.29 36.00 16.84
N LYS A 12 25.48 36.26 16.29
CA LYS A 12 25.68 37.33 15.31
C LYS A 12 25.02 36.99 13.97
N ALA A 13 25.14 35.74 13.52
CA ALA A 13 24.54 35.28 12.27
C ALA A 13 23.02 35.08 12.40
N ASN A 14 22.57 34.59 13.56
CA ASN A 14 21.19 34.26 13.88
C ASN A 14 20.77 34.97 15.17
N PRO A 15 20.37 36.25 15.11
CA PRO A 15 19.94 36.97 16.31
C PRO A 15 18.69 36.32 16.94
N PRO A 16 18.59 36.27 18.29
CA PRO A 16 17.40 35.77 18.97
C PRO A 16 16.19 36.66 18.70
N HIS A 17 15.03 36.06 18.47
CA HIS A 17 13.78 36.79 18.33
C HIS A 17 13.35 37.38 19.69
N ALA A 18 12.57 38.47 19.67
CA ALA A 18 12.08 39.13 20.88
C ALA A 18 11.18 38.23 21.76
N GLY A 19 10.66 37.14 21.19
CA GLY A 19 9.84 36.14 21.88
C GLY A 19 10.64 35.04 22.58
N CYS A 20 11.97 35.06 22.53
CA CYS A 20 12.78 34.06 23.21
C CYS A 20 12.67 34.19 24.74
N VAL A 21 12.56 33.05 25.42
CA VAL A 21 12.37 32.97 26.87
C VAL A 21 13.62 32.37 27.52
N PRO A 22 14.33 33.11 28.40
CA PRO A 22 15.48 32.58 29.13
C PRO A 22 15.14 31.28 29.88
N ALA A 23 16.03 30.29 29.81
CA ALA A 23 15.85 29.04 30.53
C ALA A 23 15.85 29.24 32.05
N THR A 24 14.99 28.48 32.74
CA THR A 24 14.93 28.48 34.21
C THR A 24 16.18 27.85 34.82
N GLN A 25 16.45 28.14 36.10
CA GLN A 25 17.61 27.53 36.77
C GLN A 25 17.46 26.01 36.88
N GLU A 26 16.23 25.53 37.08
CA GLU A 26 15.90 24.12 37.17
C GLU A 26 16.21 23.39 35.86
N LEU A 27 15.87 24.01 34.71
CA LEU A 27 16.18 23.45 33.39
C LEU A 27 17.69 23.42 33.14
N LEU A 28 18.39 24.51 33.46
CA LEU A 28 19.84 24.60 33.30
C LEU A 28 20.60 23.56 34.14
N GLN A 29 20.19 23.35 35.39
CA GLN A 29 20.78 22.34 36.28
C GLN A 29 20.53 20.92 35.78
N ARG A 30 19.33 20.64 35.25
CA ARG A 30 18.96 19.31 34.72
C ARG A 30 19.86 18.86 33.57
N TYR A 31 20.27 19.80 32.72
CA TYR A 31 21.10 19.52 31.55
C TYR A 31 22.59 19.80 31.77
N GLU A 32 23.00 20.20 32.97
CA GLU A 32 24.41 20.35 33.34
C GLU A 32 25.14 19.01 33.17
N GLY A 33 26.26 19.03 32.43
CA GLY A 33 27.03 17.82 32.11
C GLY A 33 26.39 16.88 31.06
N ARG A 34 25.13 17.11 30.68
CA ARG A 34 24.43 16.39 29.60
C ARG A 34 24.46 17.13 28.26
N LEU A 35 24.55 18.45 28.31
CA LEU A 35 24.77 19.32 27.15
C LEU A 35 26.07 20.11 27.30
N PRO A 36 26.66 20.58 26.19
CA PRO A 36 27.80 21.48 26.23
C PRO A 36 27.48 22.75 27.04
N ALA A 37 28.39 23.17 27.92
CA ALA A 37 28.22 24.37 28.75
C ALA A 37 27.95 25.65 27.94
N ALA A 38 28.44 25.70 26.69
CA ALA A 38 28.21 26.79 25.76
C ALA A 38 26.73 26.95 25.36
N LEU A 39 26.01 25.83 25.22
CA LEU A 39 24.59 25.83 24.89
C LEU A 39 23.75 26.26 26.11
N LEU A 40 24.11 25.78 27.31
CA LEU A 40 23.46 26.22 28.56
C LEU A 40 23.70 27.73 28.81
N GLU A 41 24.88 28.25 28.46
CA GLU A 41 25.15 29.68 28.53
C GLU A 41 24.25 30.48 27.56
N LEU A 42 24.03 29.96 26.35
CA LEU A 42 23.14 30.56 25.36
C LEU A 42 21.70 30.60 25.87
N TRP A 43 21.17 29.48 26.36
CA TRP A 43 19.82 29.40 26.91
C TRP A 43 19.61 30.34 28.11
N ARG A 44 20.61 30.48 28.98
CA ARG A 44 20.55 31.38 30.13
C ARG A 44 20.50 32.86 29.71
N LYS A 45 21.25 33.25 28.67
CA LYS A 45 21.41 34.66 28.27
C LYS A 45 20.39 35.12 27.22
N HIS A 46 20.03 34.24 26.29
CA HIS A 46 19.24 34.57 25.11
C HIS A 46 17.95 33.74 24.99
N GLY A 47 17.84 32.63 25.72
CA GLY A 47 16.60 31.86 25.85
C GLY A 47 16.33 30.85 24.74
N LEU A 48 15.20 30.16 24.91
CA LEU A 48 14.61 29.23 23.97
C LEU A 48 13.61 29.96 23.08
N GLY A 49 13.50 29.57 21.81
CA GLY A 49 12.66 30.24 20.81
C GLY A 49 13.36 30.37 19.46
N LEU A 50 12.82 31.23 18.59
CA LEU A 50 13.29 31.40 17.21
C LEU A 50 14.57 32.24 17.12
N TYR A 51 15.51 31.79 16.28
CA TYR A 51 16.78 32.46 15.97
C TYR A 51 16.93 32.67 14.47
N GLY A 52 17.35 33.89 14.08
CA GLY A 52 17.70 34.24 12.70
C GLY A 52 16.53 34.21 11.71
N HIS A 53 16.84 34.52 10.45
CA HIS A 53 15.85 34.53 9.36
C HIS A 53 15.42 33.13 8.92
N ARG A 54 16.28 32.12 9.13
CA ARG A 54 15.98 30.72 8.85
C ARG A 54 15.13 30.05 9.94
N GLN A 55 14.64 30.82 10.92
CA GLN A 55 13.67 30.42 11.93
C GLN A 55 14.00 29.10 12.64
N ILE A 56 15.28 28.88 12.96
CA ILE A 56 15.69 27.74 13.80
C ILE A 56 15.13 27.98 15.20
N CYS A 57 14.34 27.04 15.72
CA CYS A 57 13.72 27.17 17.03
C CYS A 57 14.48 26.33 18.06
N LEU A 58 15.12 26.97 19.04
CA LEU A 58 15.65 26.27 20.21
C LEU A 58 14.48 25.87 21.12
N ILE A 59 14.41 24.59 21.47
CA ILE A 59 13.27 23.98 22.17
C ILE A 59 13.63 23.56 23.59
N ASP A 60 12.61 23.41 24.44
CA ASP A 60 12.75 22.74 25.73
C ASP A 60 12.89 21.22 25.48
N PRO A 61 14.03 20.60 25.82
CA PRO A 61 14.21 19.18 25.57
C PRO A 61 13.24 18.30 26.37
N ASP A 62 12.75 18.74 27.53
CA ASP A 62 11.82 17.96 28.34
C ASP A 62 10.50 17.70 27.61
N ALA A 63 10.03 18.71 26.85
CA ALA A 63 8.81 18.61 26.04
C ALA A 63 8.97 17.68 24.82
N TRP A 64 10.21 17.44 24.37
CA TRP A 64 10.51 16.74 23.12
C TRP A 64 11.20 15.39 23.30
N GLN A 65 11.69 15.08 24.51
CA GLN A 65 12.43 13.85 24.77
C GLN A 65 11.60 12.61 24.42
N ALA A 66 10.34 12.55 24.86
CA ALA A 66 9.46 11.41 24.56
C ALA A 66 9.22 11.24 23.04
N THR A 67 9.15 12.33 22.29
CA THR A 67 9.04 12.29 20.82
C THR A 67 10.30 11.71 20.21
N LEU A 68 11.49 12.19 20.61
CA LEU A 68 12.77 11.67 20.12
C LEU A 68 12.95 10.18 20.43
N ASP A 69 12.65 9.78 21.67
CA ASP A 69 12.78 8.40 22.15
C ASP A 69 11.83 7.45 21.41
N ARG A 70 10.63 7.92 21.03
CA ARG A 70 9.69 7.13 20.22
C ARG A 70 10.24 6.93 18.81
N TRP A 71 10.85 7.96 18.22
CA TRP A 71 11.42 7.87 16.87
C TRP A 71 12.67 7.00 16.81
N ILE A 72 13.58 7.14 17.76
CA ILE A 72 14.85 6.41 17.82
C ILE A 72 14.73 5.29 18.85
N VAL A 73 14.30 4.11 18.39
CA VAL A 73 14.21 2.92 19.25
C VAL A 73 15.62 2.45 19.59
N ALA A 74 16.09 2.85 20.77
CA ALA A 74 17.38 2.43 21.30
C ALA A 74 17.33 0.96 21.75
N SER A 75 18.38 0.20 21.44
CA SER A 75 18.55 -1.15 22.00
C SER A 75 18.69 -1.07 23.53
N PRO A 76 18.29 -2.09 24.31
CA PRO A 76 18.49 -2.10 25.76
C PRO A 76 19.95 -1.91 26.22
N GLN A 77 20.93 -2.13 25.33
CA GLN A 77 22.36 -1.94 25.60
C GLN A 77 22.87 -0.54 25.22
N ASP A 78 22.02 0.28 24.61
CA ASP A 78 22.37 1.63 24.19
C ASP A 78 22.40 2.58 25.40
N THR A 79 23.58 3.08 25.72
CA THR A 79 23.82 4.02 26.83
C THR A 79 24.02 5.45 26.34
N VAL A 80 23.86 5.71 25.03
CA VAL A 80 24.08 7.01 24.43
C VAL A 80 22.99 7.97 24.87
N VAL A 81 23.40 9.06 25.51
CA VAL A 81 22.48 10.13 25.92
C VAL A 81 22.13 10.97 24.71
N ARG A 82 20.84 11.06 24.39
CA ARG A 82 20.30 11.88 23.30
C ARG A 82 19.44 12.99 23.87
N VAL A 83 19.69 14.23 23.46
CA VAL A 83 18.95 15.40 23.95
C VAL A 83 18.48 16.25 22.77
N PRO A 84 17.17 16.33 22.49
CA PRO A 84 16.64 17.23 21.46
C PRO A 84 16.82 18.68 21.91
N PHE A 85 17.33 19.56 21.04
CA PHE A 85 17.61 20.94 21.44
C PHE A 85 17.13 21.99 20.45
N ALA A 86 16.83 21.62 19.20
CA ALA A 86 16.27 22.54 18.23
C ALA A 86 15.34 21.84 17.23
N ILE A 87 14.50 22.62 16.57
CA ILE A 87 13.68 22.18 15.44
C ILE A 87 13.79 23.19 14.30
N THR A 88 13.86 22.69 13.07
CA THR A 88 13.84 23.51 11.85
C THR A 88 12.41 23.97 11.53
N PRO A 89 12.24 24.97 10.63
CA PRO A 89 10.90 25.41 10.20
C PRO A 89 10.03 24.31 9.59
N PHE A 90 10.63 23.22 9.09
CA PHE A 90 9.93 22.10 8.46
C PHE A 90 9.83 20.86 9.36
N GLY A 91 10.05 21.02 10.66
CA GLY A 91 9.87 19.94 11.63
C GLY A 91 11.02 18.95 11.73
N THR A 92 12.16 19.16 11.06
CA THR A 92 13.36 18.35 11.32
C THR A 92 13.88 18.65 12.73
N LEU A 93 13.95 17.62 13.57
CA LEU A 93 14.40 17.69 14.96
C LEU A 93 15.93 17.57 15.02
N LEU A 94 16.58 18.49 15.71
CA LEU A 94 18.02 18.53 15.95
C LEU A 94 18.29 18.08 17.38
N PHE A 95 19.20 17.13 17.54
CA PHE A 95 19.52 16.58 18.85
C PHE A 95 21.01 16.33 19.01
N TYR A 96 21.46 16.48 20.25
CA TYR A 96 22.82 16.24 20.69
C TYR A 96 22.95 14.80 21.13
N ARG A 97 24.06 14.13 20.77
CA ARG A 97 24.42 12.84 21.34
C ARG A 97 25.72 12.94 22.11
N LYS A 98 25.68 12.45 23.35
CA LYS A 98 26.89 12.15 24.12
C LYS A 98 27.23 10.69 23.92
N LEU A 99 28.18 10.42 23.03
CA LEU A 99 28.56 9.06 22.63
C LEU A 99 29.43 8.41 23.71
N THR A 100 30.38 9.18 24.24
CA THR A 100 31.27 8.75 25.33
C THR A 100 31.44 9.88 26.35
N ALA A 101 32.39 9.74 27.28
CA ALA A 101 32.75 10.84 28.18
C ALA A 101 33.38 12.04 27.44
N THR A 102 33.99 11.80 26.27
CA THR A 102 34.74 12.79 25.49
C THR A 102 34.19 13.03 24.10
N ASP A 103 33.47 12.06 23.54
CA ASP A 103 32.97 12.11 22.16
C ASP A 103 31.51 12.49 22.14
N GLU A 104 31.18 13.37 21.20
CA GLU A 104 29.85 13.90 20.99
C GLU A 104 29.56 14.08 19.50
N ASP A 105 28.29 14.27 19.17
CA ASP A 105 27.89 14.77 17.87
C ASP A 105 26.53 15.50 17.95
N VAL A 106 26.20 16.14 16.83
CA VAL A 106 24.88 16.72 16.56
C VAL A 106 24.28 15.98 15.37
N ALA A 107 23.06 15.51 15.55
CA ALA A 107 22.33 14.76 14.53
C ALA A 107 20.93 15.33 14.30
N THR A 108 20.35 14.95 13.16
CA THR A 108 18.98 15.30 12.77
C THR A 108 18.09 14.07 12.76
N LEU A 109 16.80 14.32 12.92
CA LEU A 109 15.72 13.39 12.62
C LEU A 109 14.70 14.15 11.77
N ASN A 110 14.56 13.76 10.50
CA ASN A 110 13.50 14.26 9.64
C ASN A 110 12.31 13.29 9.71
N PRO A 111 11.16 13.71 10.29
CA PRO A 111 10.02 12.81 10.48
C PRO A 111 9.28 12.48 9.16
N VAL A 112 9.44 13.31 8.12
CA VAL A 112 8.80 13.12 6.81
C VAL A 112 9.56 12.07 6.01
N THR A 113 10.89 12.21 5.90
CA THR A 113 11.73 11.24 5.18
C THR A 113 12.15 10.05 6.04
N ARG A 114 11.77 10.04 7.32
CA ARG A 114 12.07 8.99 8.31
C ARG A 114 13.58 8.72 8.44
N SER A 115 14.41 9.73 8.22
CA SER A 115 15.86 9.60 8.14
C SER A 115 16.57 10.35 9.27
N THR A 116 17.76 9.86 9.63
CA THR A 116 18.68 10.56 10.53
C THR A 116 20.00 10.84 9.82
N SER A 117 20.67 11.92 10.21
CA SER A 117 21.98 12.28 9.65
C SER A 117 22.84 12.96 10.71
N ILE A 118 24.15 12.75 10.64
CA ILE A 118 25.11 13.43 11.53
C ILE A 118 25.51 14.73 10.84
N LEU A 119 25.33 15.86 11.53
CA LEU A 119 25.64 17.19 11.00
C LEU A 119 27.04 17.67 11.42
N SER A 120 27.48 17.32 12.64
CA SER A 120 28.80 17.69 13.13
C SER A 120 29.19 16.79 14.30
N TRP A 121 30.50 16.64 14.51
CA TRP A 121 31.10 15.89 15.63
C TRP A 121 31.49 16.79 16.81
N ASP A 122 31.17 18.09 16.76
CA ASP A 122 31.36 19.03 17.86
C ASP A 122 30.19 20.00 17.90
N ALA A 123 29.49 20.07 19.05
CA ALA A 123 28.29 20.89 19.14
C ALA A 123 28.60 22.39 19.08
N VAL A 124 29.78 22.84 19.54
CA VAL A 124 30.15 24.26 19.45
C VAL A 124 30.46 24.65 18.01
N ASP A 125 31.16 23.79 17.28
CA ASP A 125 31.43 23.95 15.85
C ASP A 125 30.14 23.93 15.03
N PHE A 126 29.20 23.03 15.35
CA PHE A 126 27.87 23.05 14.74
C PHE A 126 27.20 24.42 14.82
N PHE A 127 27.15 25.04 16.00
CA PHE A 127 26.52 26.36 16.15
C PHE A 127 27.33 27.47 15.46
N ASN A 128 28.65 27.50 15.65
CA ASN A 128 29.48 28.62 15.21
C ASN A 128 29.95 28.56 13.76
N SER A 129 29.97 27.37 13.17
CA SER A 129 30.40 27.11 11.79
C SER A 129 29.18 26.76 10.94
N VAL A 130 28.52 25.62 11.22
CA VAL A 130 27.41 25.11 10.38
C VAL A 130 26.21 26.06 10.40
N LEU A 131 25.67 26.40 11.59
CA LEU A 131 24.50 27.28 11.66
C LEU A 131 24.78 28.75 11.35
N SER A 132 26.06 29.14 11.35
CA SER A 132 26.46 30.53 11.07
C SER A 132 26.79 30.76 9.60
N ASP A 133 26.94 29.70 8.82
CA ASP A 133 27.22 29.73 7.39
C ASP A 133 25.93 29.52 6.58
N ALA A 134 25.68 30.41 5.63
CA ALA A 134 24.42 30.39 4.89
C ALA A 134 24.31 29.15 4.00
N ASP A 135 25.39 28.80 3.30
CA ASP A 135 25.46 27.68 2.36
C ASP A 135 25.27 26.35 3.11
N SER A 136 25.92 26.19 4.26
CA SER A 136 25.76 25.00 5.11
C SER A 136 24.32 24.81 5.60
N VAL A 137 23.60 25.88 5.95
CA VAL A 137 22.20 25.75 6.39
C VAL A 137 21.25 25.52 5.22
N ASP A 138 21.57 26.00 4.01
CA ASP A 138 20.78 25.76 2.80
C ASP A 138 20.64 24.28 2.44
N GLU A 139 21.56 23.42 2.89
CA GLU A 139 21.51 21.98 2.68
C GLU A 139 20.30 21.31 3.35
N PHE A 140 19.77 21.88 4.44
CA PHE A 140 18.64 21.28 5.18
C PHE A 140 17.51 22.27 5.53
N ILE A 141 17.67 23.56 5.23
CA ILE A 141 16.60 24.56 5.23
C ILE A 141 16.68 25.33 3.90
N HIS A 142 16.08 24.77 2.86
CA HIS A 142 16.09 25.38 1.53
C HIS A 142 15.41 26.76 1.55
N PRO A 143 16.10 27.81 1.06
CA PRO A 143 15.65 29.19 1.20
C PRO A 143 14.40 29.45 0.36
N ASP A 144 14.36 28.94 -0.88
CA ASP A 144 13.22 29.07 -1.79
C ASP A 144 11.96 28.41 -1.23
N MET A 145 12.11 27.27 -0.55
CA MET A 145 10.99 26.57 0.09
C MET A 145 10.50 27.36 1.30
N LEU A 146 11.40 27.92 2.12
CA LEU A 146 11.03 28.74 3.27
C LEU A 146 10.33 30.03 2.85
N GLU A 147 10.83 30.72 1.81
CA GLU A 147 10.20 31.92 1.25
C GLU A 147 8.79 31.59 0.73
N THR A 148 8.64 30.48 0.01
CA THR A 148 7.34 30.03 -0.49
C THR A 148 6.38 29.71 0.65
N ALA A 149 6.83 29.00 1.67
CA ALA A 149 6.05 28.68 2.86
C ALA A 149 5.56 29.94 3.60
N GLN A 150 6.45 30.93 3.77
CA GLN A 150 6.11 32.20 4.40
C GLN A 150 5.09 32.99 3.57
N ARG A 151 5.21 32.98 2.24
CA ARG A 151 4.28 33.64 1.34
C ARG A 151 2.89 33.01 1.36
N GLU A 152 2.82 31.68 1.39
CA GLU A 152 1.55 30.94 1.31
C GLU A 152 0.83 30.79 2.65
N ALA A 153 1.59 30.48 3.71
CA ALA A 153 1.03 30.10 5.01
C ALA A 153 1.28 31.16 6.11
N GLY A 154 2.04 32.22 5.80
CA GLY A 154 2.41 33.26 6.76
C GLY A 154 3.52 32.84 7.74
N PRO A 155 3.96 33.71 8.65
CA PRO A 155 5.03 33.39 9.60
C PRO A 155 4.61 32.34 10.65
N LEU A 156 5.59 31.55 11.10
CA LEU A 156 5.44 30.60 12.20
C LEU A 156 5.32 31.29 13.57
N ALA A 157 4.37 30.85 14.38
CA ALA A 157 4.33 31.11 15.81
C ALA A 157 5.20 30.09 16.58
N ALA A 158 5.35 30.30 17.90
CA ALA A 158 6.07 29.35 18.75
C ALA A 158 5.38 27.97 18.74
N GLY A 159 6.16 26.91 18.49
CA GLY A 159 5.64 25.54 18.39
C GLY A 159 5.06 25.16 17.03
N GLU A 160 4.94 26.10 16.09
CA GLU A 160 4.49 25.82 14.73
C GLU A 160 5.65 25.43 13.81
N VAL A 161 5.35 24.58 12.82
CA VAL A 161 6.21 24.25 11.68
C VAL A 161 5.39 24.28 10.40
N TYR A 162 6.08 24.43 9.27
CA TYR A 162 5.51 24.22 7.94
C TYR A 162 5.51 22.73 7.62
N TYR A 163 4.36 22.20 7.24
CA TYR A 163 4.24 20.86 6.67
C TYR A 163 3.96 20.96 5.18
N VAL A 164 4.80 20.29 4.40
CA VAL A 164 4.63 20.10 2.96
C VAL A 164 4.12 18.69 2.76
N ASP A 165 2.95 18.55 2.14
CA ASP A 165 2.37 17.24 1.87
C ASP A 165 3.21 16.50 0.81
N PRO A 166 3.85 15.36 1.15
CA PRO A 166 4.70 14.63 0.22
C PRO A 166 3.95 14.12 -1.03
N MET A 167 2.66 13.78 -0.91
CA MET A 167 1.86 13.28 -2.03
C MET A 167 1.54 14.39 -3.03
N LEU A 168 1.30 15.60 -2.55
CA LEU A 168 1.03 16.73 -3.44
C LEU A 168 2.32 17.21 -4.11
N LEU A 169 3.45 17.20 -3.37
CA LEU A 169 4.75 17.55 -3.92
C LEU A 169 5.15 16.63 -5.10
N SER A 170 4.89 15.33 -5.02
CA SER A 170 5.16 14.38 -6.11
C SER A 170 4.25 14.59 -7.33
N MET A 171 3.03 15.09 -7.12
CA MET A 171 2.07 15.47 -8.17
C MET A 171 2.30 16.90 -8.72
N GLN A 172 3.42 17.54 -8.41
CA GLN A 172 3.74 18.94 -8.77
C GLN A 172 2.71 19.97 -8.25
N MET A 173 1.96 19.60 -7.22
CA MET A 173 1.03 20.48 -6.51
C MET A 173 1.63 20.85 -5.16
N LEU A 174 1.95 22.13 -4.94
CA LEU A 174 2.48 22.55 -3.65
C LEU A 174 1.34 22.95 -2.72
N LYS A 175 1.22 22.25 -1.57
CA LYS A 175 0.35 22.67 -0.48
C LYS A 175 1.18 22.74 0.80
N ILE A 176 1.37 23.95 1.29
CA ILE A 176 2.07 24.22 2.53
C ILE A 176 1.06 24.67 3.58
N VAL A 177 1.07 24.01 4.74
CA VAL A 177 0.22 24.36 5.88
C VAL A 177 1.06 24.57 7.13
N LYS A 178 0.61 25.45 8.03
CA LYS A 178 1.16 25.54 9.38
C LYS A 178 0.50 24.49 10.26
N THR A 179 1.29 23.81 11.06
CA THR A 179 0.81 22.81 12.03
C THR A 179 1.59 22.91 13.32
N ASP A 180 1.00 22.45 14.42
CA ASP A 180 1.74 22.19 15.66
C ASP A 180 2.79 21.09 15.39
N ALA A 181 4.02 21.35 15.84
CA ALA A 181 5.16 20.51 15.54
C ALA A 181 5.11 19.16 16.28
N LEU A 182 4.64 19.14 17.54
CA LEU A 182 4.50 17.89 18.29
C LEU A 182 3.40 17.02 17.69
N ALA A 183 2.26 17.62 17.35
CA ALA A 183 1.16 16.93 16.68
C ALA A 183 1.58 16.34 15.33
N LEU A 184 2.40 17.05 14.56
CA LEU A 184 2.97 16.55 13.32
C LEU A 184 3.83 15.31 13.55
N HIS A 185 4.78 15.37 14.49
CA HIS A 185 5.63 14.22 14.81
C HIS A 185 4.81 13.03 15.34
N GLN A 186 3.78 13.27 16.15
CA GLN A 186 2.89 12.23 16.66
C GLN A 186 2.12 11.54 15.54
N LYS A 187 1.59 12.31 14.59
CA LYS A 187 0.89 11.82 13.41
C LYS A 187 1.81 10.95 12.55
N LEU A 188 2.95 11.51 12.12
CA LEU A 188 3.89 10.81 11.24
C LEU A 188 4.46 9.55 11.91
N ARG A 189 4.67 9.57 13.23
CA ARG A 189 5.12 8.37 13.95
C ARG A 189 4.03 7.31 14.05
N ALA A 190 2.77 7.70 14.20
CA ALA A 190 1.65 6.76 14.20
C ALA A 190 1.50 6.05 12.85
N GLU A 191 1.82 6.73 11.74
CA GLU A 191 1.87 6.11 10.41
C GLU A 191 2.97 5.03 10.33
N VAL A 192 4.17 5.31 10.83
CA VAL A 192 5.26 4.29 10.91
C VAL A 192 4.87 3.10 11.78
N ASP A 193 4.26 3.36 12.94
CA ASP A 193 3.82 2.30 13.85
C ASP A 193 2.71 1.45 13.19
N ARG A 194 1.83 2.04 12.38
CA ARG A 194 0.79 1.34 11.60
C ARG A 194 1.41 0.45 10.51
N GLU A 195 2.35 0.98 9.74
CA GLU A 195 3.06 0.21 8.69
C GLU A 195 3.82 -0.98 9.28
N SER A 196 4.41 -0.80 10.46
CA SER A 196 5.19 -1.82 11.16
C SER A 196 4.32 -2.82 11.95
N ALA A 197 3.02 -2.55 12.10
CA ALA A 197 2.13 -3.44 12.83
C ALA A 197 2.00 -4.80 12.09
N PRO A 198 1.85 -5.90 12.83
CA PRO A 198 1.48 -7.17 12.20
C PRO A 198 0.13 -6.98 11.48
N PRO A 199 -0.12 -7.74 10.41
CA PRO A 199 -1.43 -7.73 9.77
C PRO A 199 -2.52 -8.11 10.79
N ALA A 200 -3.69 -7.53 10.61
CA ALA A 200 -4.87 -7.88 11.39
C ALA A 200 -5.15 -9.38 11.24
N SER A 201 -5.66 -9.99 12.31
CA SER A 201 -6.16 -11.36 12.22
C SER A 201 -7.29 -11.41 11.17
N PRO A 202 -7.32 -12.44 10.30
CA PRO A 202 -8.39 -12.60 9.34
C PRO A 202 -9.76 -12.60 10.02
N PRO A 203 -10.81 -12.05 9.37
CA PRO A 203 -12.15 -12.05 9.92
C PRO A 203 -12.63 -13.50 10.11
N ASN A 204 -13.27 -13.77 11.25
CA ASN A 204 -13.74 -15.12 11.59
C ASN A 204 -15.04 -15.51 10.87
N SER A 205 -15.73 -14.55 10.26
CA SER A 205 -17.00 -14.74 9.57
C SER A 205 -17.22 -13.67 8.51
N VAL A 206 -18.13 -13.93 7.57
CA VAL A 206 -18.53 -12.94 6.55
C VAL A 206 -18.98 -11.65 7.23
N SER A 207 -19.89 -11.72 8.20
CA SER A 207 -20.41 -10.57 8.95
C SER A 207 -19.33 -9.73 9.65
N ALA A 208 -18.29 -10.39 10.20
CA ALA A 208 -17.19 -9.70 10.86
C ALA A 208 -16.33 -8.91 9.87
N ALA A 209 -16.19 -9.38 8.63
CA ALA A 209 -15.44 -8.70 7.59
C ALA A 209 -16.16 -7.47 7.01
N MET A 210 -17.50 -7.44 7.08
CA MET A 210 -18.30 -6.38 6.46
C MET A 210 -18.30 -5.08 7.27
N PRO A 211 -18.50 -3.92 6.61
CA PRO A 211 -18.82 -2.69 7.30
C PRO A 211 -20.08 -2.85 8.14
N ALA A 212 -20.04 -2.36 9.38
CA ALA A 212 -21.05 -2.64 10.39
C ALA A 212 -22.45 -2.11 10.00
N GLU A 213 -22.51 -0.97 9.30
CA GLU A 213 -23.77 -0.36 8.85
C GLU A 213 -24.58 -1.21 7.85
N TYR A 214 -23.94 -2.13 7.11
CA TYR A 214 -24.62 -2.97 6.11
C TYR A 214 -25.07 -4.33 6.64
N ARG A 215 -24.71 -4.69 7.89
CA ARG A 215 -25.01 -6.04 8.42
C ARG A 215 -26.50 -6.35 8.49
N GLU A 216 -27.33 -5.36 8.78
CA GLU A 216 -28.79 -5.54 8.81
C GLU A 216 -29.37 -5.74 7.40
N THR A 217 -28.87 -5.00 6.41
CA THR A 217 -29.30 -5.09 5.00
C THR A 217 -29.16 -6.50 4.44
N PHE A 218 -28.06 -7.18 4.75
CA PHE A 218 -27.78 -8.55 4.29
C PHE A 218 -28.28 -9.64 5.25
N GLY A 219 -28.80 -9.26 6.43
CA GLY A 219 -29.19 -10.18 7.50
C GLY A 219 -30.40 -11.07 7.21
N ASN A 220 -31.27 -10.63 6.30
CA ASN A 220 -32.60 -11.21 6.07
C ASN A 220 -32.72 -12.01 4.77
N THR A 221 -31.60 -12.30 4.10
CA THR A 221 -31.64 -12.99 2.81
C THR A 221 -31.82 -14.49 3.00
N GLU A 222 -33.04 -14.98 2.73
CA GLU A 222 -33.33 -16.41 2.72
C GLU A 222 -32.86 -17.07 1.42
N ARG A 223 -32.36 -18.31 1.54
CA ARG A 223 -32.02 -19.14 0.39
C ARG A 223 -33.20 -20.01 0.01
N ASP A 224 -33.46 -20.10 -1.29
CA ASP A 224 -34.41 -21.02 -1.89
C ASP A 224 -33.66 -21.91 -2.89
N SER A 225 -33.92 -23.22 -2.86
CA SER A 225 -33.28 -24.19 -3.75
C SER A 225 -33.75 -24.08 -5.19
N ASP A 226 -34.95 -23.54 -5.43
CA ASP A 226 -35.55 -23.46 -6.77
C ASP A 226 -35.35 -22.09 -7.45
N SER A 227 -35.03 -21.06 -6.66
CA SER A 227 -34.71 -19.69 -7.06
C SER A 227 -33.19 -19.42 -7.01
N PRO A 228 -32.65 -18.40 -7.70
CA PRO A 228 -31.31 -17.90 -7.44
C PRO A 228 -31.21 -17.07 -6.14
N SER A 229 -32.29 -16.92 -5.36
CA SER A 229 -32.26 -16.14 -4.12
C SER A 229 -31.33 -16.74 -3.07
N GLY A 230 -30.57 -15.88 -2.41
CA GLY A 230 -29.56 -16.26 -1.44
C GLY A 230 -28.46 -15.22 -1.33
N LEU A 231 -27.46 -15.56 -0.52
CA LEU A 231 -26.29 -14.74 -0.25
C LEU A 231 -25.04 -15.36 -0.88
N PHE A 232 -24.28 -14.56 -1.60
CA PHE A 232 -23.12 -14.99 -2.37
C PHE A 232 -21.94 -14.04 -2.18
N LEU A 233 -20.75 -14.60 -2.01
CA LEU A 233 -19.51 -13.84 -1.78
C LEU A 233 -18.52 -14.12 -2.90
N SER A 234 -17.92 -13.08 -3.44
CA SER A 234 -16.72 -13.14 -4.26
C SER A 234 -15.58 -12.41 -3.54
N THR A 235 -14.37 -12.94 -3.66
CA THR A 235 -13.18 -12.41 -3.00
C THR A 235 -12.02 -12.33 -3.99
N TYR A 236 -11.23 -11.26 -3.90
CA TYR A 236 -10.03 -11.04 -4.71
C TYR A 236 -9.01 -10.22 -3.91
N ILE A 237 -7.90 -10.83 -3.51
CA ILE A 237 -6.85 -10.18 -2.70
C ILE A 237 -7.44 -9.56 -1.42
N ASP A 238 -7.61 -8.25 -1.37
CA ASP A 238 -8.19 -7.44 -0.30
C ASP A 238 -9.63 -6.98 -0.61
N TRP A 239 -10.05 -7.06 -1.87
CA TRP A 239 -11.39 -6.70 -2.33
C TRP A 239 -12.40 -7.81 -2.12
N ARG A 240 -13.60 -7.42 -1.72
CA ARG A 240 -14.73 -8.29 -1.38
C ARG A 240 -15.99 -7.79 -2.03
N ARG A 241 -16.81 -8.73 -2.50
CA ARG A 241 -18.12 -8.46 -3.09
C ARG A 241 -19.15 -9.39 -2.52
N LEU A 242 -20.18 -8.83 -1.90
CA LEU A 242 -21.29 -9.59 -1.34
C LEU A 242 -22.57 -9.24 -2.08
N LEU A 243 -23.16 -10.26 -2.71
CA LEU A 243 -24.41 -10.17 -3.44
C LEU A 243 -25.50 -10.90 -2.66
N ALA A 244 -26.58 -10.20 -2.33
CA ALA A 244 -27.83 -10.80 -1.90
C ALA A 244 -28.86 -10.69 -3.01
N LEU A 245 -29.50 -11.80 -3.33
CA LEU A 245 -30.66 -11.89 -4.21
C LEU A 245 -31.86 -12.28 -3.34
N ASP A 246 -32.90 -11.45 -3.30
CA ASP A 246 -34.14 -11.76 -2.59
C ASP A 246 -35.14 -12.53 -3.46
N GLY A 247 -36.11 -13.19 -2.85
CA GLY A 247 -37.12 -13.97 -3.57
C GLY A 247 -38.13 -13.12 -4.37
N ASN A 248 -38.12 -11.79 -4.23
CA ASN A 248 -39.03 -10.86 -4.90
C ASN A 248 -38.40 -10.21 -6.13
N GLY A 249 -37.17 -10.58 -6.51
CA GLY A 249 -36.47 -10.00 -7.66
C GLY A 249 -35.68 -8.73 -7.32
N GLY A 250 -35.39 -8.45 -6.04
CA GLY A 250 -34.48 -7.39 -5.61
C GLY A 250 -33.08 -7.90 -5.30
N TYR A 251 -32.06 -7.07 -5.53
CA TYR A 251 -30.67 -7.37 -5.17
C TYR A 251 -30.06 -6.29 -4.28
N GLN A 252 -29.04 -6.71 -3.52
CA GLN A 252 -28.11 -5.84 -2.80
C GLN A 252 -26.70 -6.30 -3.16
N LEU A 253 -25.85 -5.40 -3.65
CA LEU A 253 -24.47 -5.69 -4.03
C LEU A 253 -23.53 -4.73 -3.28
N LEU A 254 -22.66 -5.27 -2.45
CA LEU A 254 -21.73 -4.51 -1.62
C LEU A 254 -20.29 -4.83 -2.00
N PHE A 255 -19.50 -3.80 -2.28
CA PHE A 255 -18.06 -3.85 -2.47
C PHE A 255 -17.38 -3.23 -1.26
N TRP A 256 -16.29 -3.83 -0.79
CA TRP A 256 -15.40 -3.22 0.20
C TRP A 256 -14.01 -3.86 0.13
N GLU A 257 -13.04 -3.19 0.73
CA GLU A 257 -11.72 -3.75 1.04
C GLU A 257 -11.54 -3.79 2.56
N ASN A 258 -10.74 -4.72 3.07
CA ASN A 258 -10.33 -4.72 4.48
C ASN A 258 -8.86 -4.28 4.57
N ASP A 259 -8.57 -3.22 5.33
CA ASP A 259 -7.20 -2.78 5.57
C ASP A 259 -6.39 -3.93 6.18
N GLU A 260 -5.27 -4.29 5.57
CA GLU A 260 -4.48 -5.45 5.98
C GLU A 260 -3.97 -5.33 7.43
N LYS A 261 -3.78 -4.10 7.95
CA LYS A 261 -3.21 -3.83 9.27
C LYS A 261 -4.28 -3.71 10.35
N THR A 262 -5.40 -3.05 10.07
CA THR A 262 -6.46 -2.79 11.05
C THR A 262 -7.62 -3.77 10.94
N GLY A 263 -7.80 -4.39 9.77
CA GLY A 263 -8.98 -5.20 9.41
C GLY A 263 -10.23 -4.37 9.16
N GLU A 264 -10.16 -3.04 9.28
CA GLU A 264 -11.31 -2.15 9.09
C GLU A 264 -11.73 -2.12 7.62
N ALA A 265 -13.03 -2.06 7.38
CA ALA A 265 -13.56 -1.98 6.03
C ALA A 265 -13.42 -0.55 5.48
N ALA A 266 -12.92 -0.44 4.25
CA ALA A 266 -12.76 0.79 3.49
C ALA A 266 -13.26 0.61 2.05
N GLY A 267 -13.16 1.66 1.23
CA GLY A 267 -13.49 1.61 -0.20
C GLY A 267 -14.93 1.16 -0.50
N VAL A 268 -15.86 1.43 0.43
CA VAL A 268 -17.20 0.84 0.42
C VAL A 268 -18.05 1.41 -0.72
N ARG A 269 -18.60 0.54 -1.57
CA ARG A 269 -19.58 0.89 -2.60
C ARG A 269 -20.77 -0.05 -2.52
N HIS A 270 -21.97 0.49 -2.65
CA HIS A 270 -23.21 -0.26 -2.48
C HIS A 270 -24.19 0.04 -3.59
N TYR A 271 -24.78 -1.01 -4.14
CA TYR A 271 -25.79 -0.97 -5.18
C TYR A 271 -27.00 -1.78 -4.77
N SER A 272 -28.17 -1.36 -5.22
CA SER A 272 -29.41 -2.09 -5.03
C SER A 272 -30.36 -1.79 -6.17
N GLY A 273 -31.17 -2.76 -6.54
CA GLY A 273 -32.11 -2.61 -7.64
C GLY A 273 -32.88 -3.89 -7.91
N PRO A 274 -33.68 -3.92 -8.98
CA PRO A 274 -34.29 -5.14 -9.46
C PRO A 274 -33.26 -6.03 -10.16
N TYR A 275 -33.54 -7.33 -10.20
CA TYR A 275 -32.87 -8.28 -11.08
C TYR A 275 -33.89 -9.12 -11.84
N GLN A 276 -33.48 -9.66 -12.97
CA GLN A 276 -34.27 -10.57 -13.78
C GLN A 276 -33.54 -11.91 -13.96
N VAL A 277 -34.31 -12.98 -14.13
CA VAL A 277 -33.77 -14.28 -14.50
C VAL A 277 -34.22 -14.59 -15.92
N MET A 278 -33.26 -14.83 -16.80
CA MET A 278 -33.48 -15.17 -18.20
C MET A 278 -33.03 -16.61 -18.45
N GLU A 279 -33.71 -17.29 -19.37
CA GLU A 279 -33.22 -18.53 -19.95
C GLU A 279 -32.50 -18.21 -21.27
N THR A 280 -31.31 -18.77 -21.44
CA THR A 280 -30.54 -18.67 -22.68
C THR A 280 -31.01 -19.73 -23.67
N GLU A 281 -30.67 -19.57 -24.95
CA GLU A 281 -30.96 -20.59 -25.98
C GLU A 281 -30.32 -21.96 -25.66
N GLY A 282 -29.22 -21.97 -24.90
CA GLY A 282 -28.54 -23.18 -24.43
C GLY A 282 -29.19 -23.86 -23.22
N GLY A 283 -30.27 -23.29 -22.68
CA GLY A 283 -30.94 -23.80 -21.47
C GLY A 283 -30.31 -23.33 -20.15
N ASP A 284 -29.26 -22.50 -20.21
CA ASP A 284 -28.68 -21.90 -19.00
C ASP A 284 -29.57 -20.80 -18.45
N ARG A 285 -29.54 -20.62 -17.13
CA ARG A 285 -30.19 -19.51 -16.45
C ARG A 285 -29.18 -18.39 -16.20
N LEU A 286 -29.55 -17.17 -16.57
CA LEU A 286 -28.76 -15.96 -16.34
C LEU A 286 -29.51 -15.02 -15.40
N VAL A 287 -28.85 -14.56 -14.35
CA VAL A 287 -29.29 -13.44 -13.52
C VAL A 287 -28.74 -12.16 -14.15
N GLN A 288 -29.61 -11.20 -14.45
CA GLN A 288 -29.22 -9.85 -14.86
C GLN A 288 -29.64 -8.85 -13.79
N LEU A 289 -28.65 -8.19 -13.18
CA LEU A 289 -28.83 -7.12 -12.22
C LEU A 289 -28.99 -5.79 -12.96
N ASP A 290 -29.85 -4.91 -12.47
CA ASP A 290 -29.94 -3.53 -12.97
C ASP A 290 -28.93 -2.65 -12.21
N VAL A 291 -27.65 -2.70 -12.59
CA VAL A 291 -26.56 -1.96 -11.92
C VAL A 291 -26.47 -0.54 -12.47
N GLU A 292 -26.89 0.45 -11.69
CA GLU A 292 -26.75 1.87 -12.02
C GLU A 292 -25.46 2.44 -11.44
N LEU A 293 -24.48 2.73 -12.30
CA LEU A 293 -23.22 3.37 -11.90
C LEU A 293 -23.43 4.85 -11.53
N ASN A 294 -22.68 5.31 -10.54
CA ASN A 294 -22.68 6.68 -10.04
C ASN A 294 -21.24 7.26 -10.00
N GLU A 295 -21.06 8.44 -9.42
CA GLU A 295 -19.77 9.14 -9.39
C GLU A 295 -18.67 8.43 -8.59
N ASP A 296 -19.06 7.58 -7.64
CA ASP A 296 -18.15 6.79 -6.80
C ASP A 296 -17.89 5.39 -7.38
N SER A 297 -18.56 5.02 -8.47
CA SER A 297 -18.43 3.71 -9.12
C SER A 297 -17.12 3.52 -9.85
N LEU A 298 -16.62 2.28 -9.85
CA LEU A 298 -15.56 1.87 -10.78
C LEU A 298 -16.19 1.27 -12.04
N GLY A 299 -15.54 1.45 -13.20
CA GLY A 299 -16.01 0.87 -14.45
C GLY A 299 -16.14 -0.66 -14.40
N SER A 300 -15.32 -1.31 -13.58
CA SER A 300 -15.37 -2.76 -13.32
C SER A 300 -16.58 -3.22 -12.51
N ASP A 301 -17.28 -2.31 -11.80
CA ASP A 301 -18.44 -2.69 -10.98
C ASP A 301 -19.59 -3.21 -11.86
N ALA A 302 -19.64 -2.81 -13.13
CA ALA A 302 -20.59 -3.32 -14.13
C ALA A 302 -20.30 -4.77 -14.56
N ASN A 303 -19.13 -5.35 -14.24
CA ASN A 303 -18.81 -6.73 -14.60
C ASN A 303 -19.71 -7.75 -13.88
N ASP A 304 -20.37 -7.35 -12.79
CA ASP A 304 -21.29 -8.16 -12.00
C ASP A 304 -22.75 -8.07 -12.48
N GLU A 305 -23.02 -7.37 -13.59
CA GLU A 305 -24.37 -7.19 -14.13
C GLU A 305 -25.00 -8.51 -14.58
N ARG A 306 -24.22 -9.41 -15.21
CA ARG A 306 -24.73 -10.63 -15.83
C ARG A 306 -24.02 -11.87 -15.30
N LEU A 307 -24.78 -12.75 -14.66
CA LEU A 307 -24.27 -13.89 -13.91
C LEU A 307 -24.98 -15.20 -14.30
N TYR A 308 -24.23 -16.22 -14.73
CA TYR A 308 -24.77 -17.57 -14.93
C TYR A 308 -25.06 -18.25 -13.61
N VAL A 309 -26.22 -18.87 -13.48
CA VAL A 309 -26.57 -19.71 -12.34
C VAL A 309 -26.03 -21.12 -12.60
N MET A 310 -25.05 -21.52 -11.79
CA MET A 310 -24.51 -22.88 -11.78
C MET A 310 -25.00 -23.62 -10.54
N ARG A 311 -25.51 -24.85 -10.69
CA ARG A 311 -25.94 -25.66 -9.55
C ARG A 311 -25.03 -26.87 -9.40
N SER A 312 -24.39 -26.99 -8.24
CA SER A 312 -23.58 -28.16 -7.91
C SER A 312 -23.70 -28.49 -6.44
N GLY A 313 -23.75 -29.80 -6.13
CA GLY A 313 -23.79 -30.27 -4.74
C GLY A 313 -25.00 -29.78 -3.92
N GLY A 314 -26.10 -29.39 -4.59
CA GLY A 314 -27.29 -28.82 -3.94
C GLY A 314 -27.18 -27.32 -3.60
N GLU A 315 -26.11 -26.66 -4.03
CA GLU A 315 -25.88 -25.23 -3.82
C GLU A 315 -25.85 -24.49 -5.18
N SER A 316 -26.27 -23.22 -5.16
CA SER A 316 -26.18 -22.34 -6.32
C SER A 316 -24.91 -21.49 -6.24
N TRP A 317 -24.24 -21.34 -7.38
CA TRP A 317 -23.11 -20.46 -7.61
C TRP A 317 -23.48 -19.48 -8.73
N LEU A 318 -22.84 -18.31 -8.73
CA LEU A 318 -23.07 -17.30 -9.75
C LEU A 318 -21.74 -17.03 -10.47
N LEU A 319 -21.68 -17.24 -11.78
CA LEU A 319 -20.46 -17.06 -12.58
C LEU A 319 -20.60 -15.81 -13.44
N GLN A 320 -19.61 -14.91 -13.43
CA GLN A 320 -19.65 -13.74 -14.28
C GLN A 320 -19.65 -14.13 -15.76
N GLU A 321 -20.60 -13.59 -16.53
CA GLU A 321 -20.70 -13.85 -17.97
C GLU A 321 -19.42 -13.41 -18.70
N GLY A 322 -18.89 -12.23 -18.36
CA GLY A 322 -17.66 -11.68 -18.94
C GLY A 322 -16.40 -12.51 -18.67
N SER A 323 -16.42 -13.38 -17.65
CA SER A 323 -15.27 -14.15 -17.19
C SER A 323 -15.37 -15.65 -17.52
N ILE A 324 -16.41 -16.07 -18.25
CA ILE A 324 -16.67 -17.49 -18.53
C ILE A 324 -15.54 -18.17 -19.34
N GLU A 325 -14.87 -17.42 -20.22
CA GLU A 325 -13.70 -17.94 -20.95
C GLU A 325 -12.48 -18.14 -20.04
N ASP A 326 -12.28 -17.28 -19.04
CA ASP A 326 -11.21 -17.42 -18.05
C ASP A 326 -11.44 -18.59 -17.11
N ILE A 327 -12.69 -18.77 -16.66
CA ILE A 327 -13.12 -19.95 -15.91
C ILE A 327 -12.85 -21.21 -16.76
N ALA A 328 -13.29 -21.25 -18.01
CA ALA A 328 -13.09 -22.40 -18.90
C ALA A 328 -11.60 -22.73 -19.12
N THR A 329 -10.76 -21.70 -19.19
CA THR A 329 -9.32 -21.84 -19.33
C THR A 329 -8.72 -22.48 -18.08
N SER A 330 -9.08 -21.97 -16.90
CA SER A 330 -8.60 -22.48 -15.61
C SER A 330 -9.03 -23.95 -15.41
N ILE A 331 -10.31 -24.27 -15.65
CA ILE A 331 -10.82 -25.65 -15.55
C ILE A 331 -10.00 -26.61 -16.41
N GLY A 332 -9.63 -26.20 -17.62
CA GLY A 332 -8.84 -27.04 -18.51
C GLY A 332 -7.34 -27.07 -18.22
N ALA A 333 -6.81 -26.06 -17.52
CA ALA A 333 -5.39 -25.98 -17.17
C ALA A 333 -5.07 -26.82 -15.92
N ASP A 334 -5.83 -26.62 -14.85
CA ASP A 334 -5.53 -27.20 -13.52
C ASP A 334 -6.76 -27.79 -12.81
N GLY A 335 -7.93 -27.76 -13.44
CA GLY A 335 -9.17 -28.29 -12.85
C GLY A 335 -9.80 -27.38 -11.80
N THR A 336 -9.41 -26.11 -11.73
CA THR A 336 -10.01 -25.09 -10.85
C THR A 336 -11.01 -24.19 -11.57
N MET A 337 -11.80 -23.43 -10.83
CA MET A 337 -12.62 -22.33 -11.38
C MET A 337 -11.79 -21.08 -11.67
N GLY A 338 -10.48 -21.09 -11.42
CA GLY A 338 -9.61 -19.93 -11.49
C GLY A 338 -9.91 -18.89 -10.42
N ARG A 339 -9.49 -17.65 -10.65
CA ARG A 339 -9.60 -16.55 -9.66
C ARG A 339 -11.00 -16.44 -9.06
N SER A 340 -11.06 -16.31 -7.74
CA SER A 340 -12.31 -16.17 -6.98
C SER A 340 -13.11 -14.91 -7.31
N GLU A 341 -12.54 -13.99 -8.11
CA GLU A 341 -13.23 -12.82 -8.66
C GLU A 341 -14.18 -13.17 -9.83
N HIS A 342 -14.00 -14.30 -10.49
CA HIS A 342 -14.83 -14.64 -11.64
C HIS A 342 -16.21 -15.23 -11.25
N TYR A 343 -16.40 -15.52 -9.97
CA TYR A 343 -17.62 -16.16 -9.47
C TYR A 343 -17.96 -15.74 -8.04
N PHE A 344 -19.23 -15.87 -7.69
CA PHE A 344 -19.70 -15.76 -6.32
C PHE A 344 -20.06 -17.14 -5.78
N ARG A 345 -19.49 -17.44 -4.61
CA ARG A 345 -19.74 -18.66 -3.87
C ARG A 345 -20.88 -18.46 -2.88
N PRO A 346 -21.74 -19.46 -2.67
CA PRO A 346 -22.79 -19.41 -1.66
C PRO A 346 -22.21 -19.25 -0.25
N VAL A 347 -22.74 -18.32 0.56
CA VAL A 347 -22.29 -18.09 1.94
C VAL A 347 -23.43 -17.87 2.94
N ARG A 348 -23.08 -17.84 4.23
CA ARG A 348 -23.93 -17.35 5.32
C ARG A 348 -23.17 -16.25 6.06
N LEU A 349 -23.87 -15.22 6.53
CA LEU A 349 -23.24 -14.12 7.27
C LEU A 349 -22.47 -14.58 8.52
N SER A 350 -23.04 -15.51 9.28
CA SER A 350 -22.41 -16.13 10.45
C SER A 350 -21.48 -17.29 10.10
N GLY A 351 -21.39 -17.66 8.82
CA GLY A 351 -20.50 -18.70 8.34
C GLY A 351 -19.04 -18.25 8.36
N PRO A 352 -18.09 -19.20 8.31
CA PRO A 352 -16.67 -18.89 8.25
C PRO A 352 -16.37 -18.02 7.04
N PHE A 353 -15.40 -17.11 7.20
CA PHE A 353 -14.88 -16.36 6.07
C PHE A 353 -14.11 -17.32 5.16
N PRO A 354 -14.41 -17.38 3.85
CA PRO A 354 -13.68 -18.27 2.95
C PRO A 354 -12.20 -17.88 2.88
N ALA A 355 -11.32 -18.88 2.83
CA ALA A 355 -9.92 -18.62 2.53
C ALA A 355 -9.79 -18.11 1.09
N ASP A 356 -8.90 -17.14 0.89
CA ASP A 356 -8.47 -16.73 -0.44
C ASP A 356 -7.42 -17.73 -0.93
N GLU A 357 -7.84 -18.61 -1.85
CA GLU A 357 -6.95 -19.49 -2.59
C GLU A 357 -6.58 -18.77 -3.90
N PRO A 358 -5.29 -18.51 -4.18
CA PRO A 358 -4.83 -17.78 -5.38
C PRO A 358 -5.34 -18.40 -6.68
N ASP A 359 -5.33 -19.73 -6.75
CA ASP A 359 -5.77 -20.52 -7.90
C ASP A 359 -7.28 -20.80 -7.89
N GLY A 360 -7.99 -20.25 -6.90
CA GLY A 360 -9.41 -20.46 -6.70
C GLY A 360 -9.78 -21.84 -6.19
N THR A 361 -11.05 -22.19 -6.39
CA THR A 361 -11.61 -23.45 -5.89
C THR A 361 -11.64 -24.53 -6.97
N THR A 362 -11.61 -25.81 -6.56
CA THR A 362 -11.78 -26.94 -7.49
C THR A 362 -13.08 -26.81 -8.28
N ALA A 363 -13.00 -27.09 -9.59
CA ALA A 363 -14.16 -27.06 -10.47
C ALA A 363 -15.21 -28.12 -10.06
N PRO A 364 -16.50 -27.77 -10.09
CA PRO A 364 -17.58 -28.74 -9.99
C PRO A 364 -17.51 -29.85 -11.06
N PRO A 365 -18.27 -30.94 -10.88
CA PRO A 365 -18.47 -31.93 -11.93
C PRO A 365 -18.88 -31.26 -13.25
N PHE A 366 -18.37 -31.78 -14.36
CA PHE A 366 -18.56 -31.17 -15.68
C PHE A 366 -20.04 -31.00 -16.04
N GLU A 367 -20.87 -31.96 -15.68
CA GLU A 367 -22.32 -31.97 -15.90
C GLU A 367 -23.07 -30.85 -15.15
N ASP A 368 -22.47 -30.31 -14.09
CA ASP A 368 -23.05 -29.23 -13.28
C ASP A 368 -22.74 -27.85 -13.85
N LEU A 369 -21.76 -27.75 -14.76
CA LEU A 369 -21.37 -26.48 -15.38
C LEU A 369 -22.47 -25.96 -16.32
N PRO A 370 -22.66 -24.64 -16.46
CA PRO A 370 -23.53 -24.08 -17.49
C PRO A 370 -23.15 -24.58 -18.89
N ALA A 371 -24.11 -24.81 -19.77
CA ALA A 371 -23.91 -25.26 -21.15
C ALA A 371 -22.95 -24.34 -21.93
N ALA A 372 -23.02 -23.03 -21.72
CA ALA A 372 -22.07 -22.07 -22.26
C ALA A 372 -20.62 -22.37 -21.81
N LEU A 373 -20.42 -22.72 -20.54
CA LEU A 373 -19.11 -23.08 -19.99
C LEU A 373 -18.65 -24.45 -20.48
N GLN A 374 -19.56 -25.44 -20.52
CA GLN A 374 -19.28 -26.78 -21.07
C GLN A 374 -18.77 -26.71 -22.51
N ALA A 375 -19.41 -25.91 -23.36
CA ALA A 375 -19.01 -25.70 -24.75
C ALA A 375 -17.60 -25.10 -24.86
N LEU A 376 -17.25 -24.18 -23.96
CA LEU A 376 -15.93 -23.56 -23.93
C LEU A 376 -14.85 -24.51 -23.41
N VAL A 377 -15.12 -25.31 -22.39
CA VAL A 377 -14.19 -26.32 -21.86
C VAL A 377 -13.87 -27.39 -22.93
N HIS A 378 -14.83 -27.74 -23.77
CA HIS A 378 -14.63 -28.68 -24.89
C HIS A 378 -13.97 -28.09 -26.14
N ARG A 379 -13.73 -26.78 -26.19
CA ARG A 379 -12.99 -26.15 -27.30
C ARG A 379 -11.57 -26.70 -27.36
N GLU A 380 -11.08 -26.98 -28.57
CA GLU A 380 -9.69 -27.40 -28.77
C GLU A 380 -8.73 -26.37 -28.12
N PRO A 381 -7.75 -26.83 -27.33
CA PRO A 381 -6.76 -25.95 -26.72
C PRO A 381 -6.02 -25.15 -27.80
N LEU A 382 -5.75 -23.87 -27.53
CA LEU A 382 -4.89 -23.09 -28.41
C LEU A 382 -3.47 -23.65 -28.29
N ARG A 383 -2.79 -23.84 -29.43
CA ARG A 383 -1.41 -24.34 -29.47
C ARG A 383 -0.52 -23.23 -30.02
N ALA A 384 0.24 -22.61 -29.13
CA ALA A 384 1.17 -21.54 -29.46
C ALA A 384 2.60 -22.11 -29.54
N THR A 385 3.40 -21.66 -30.50
CA THR A 385 4.82 -22.03 -30.62
C THR A 385 5.67 -20.83 -30.28
N ILE A 386 6.68 -21.02 -29.43
CA ILE A 386 7.67 -20.01 -29.09
C ILE A 386 8.49 -19.69 -30.34
N ILE A 387 8.51 -18.42 -30.74
CA ILE A 387 9.25 -17.93 -31.92
C ILE A 387 10.42 -17.03 -31.55
N GLU A 388 10.42 -16.50 -30.33
CA GLU A 388 11.47 -15.61 -29.81
C GLU A 388 11.58 -15.83 -28.29
N VAL A 389 12.81 -15.83 -27.77
CA VAL A 389 13.10 -15.87 -26.33
C VAL A 389 13.94 -14.63 -26.02
N SER A 390 13.48 -13.81 -25.07
CA SER A 390 14.20 -12.61 -24.66
C SER A 390 15.53 -12.97 -24.02
N ALA A 391 16.55 -12.14 -24.25
CA ALA A 391 17.85 -12.26 -23.58
C ALA A 391 17.83 -11.69 -22.15
N GLU A 392 16.79 -10.92 -21.82
CA GLU A 392 16.58 -10.30 -20.50
C GLU A 392 15.60 -11.17 -19.71
N SER A 393 16.10 -11.78 -18.63
CA SER A 393 15.28 -12.28 -17.54
C SER A 393 15.15 -11.18 -16.50
N ASP A 394 13.96 -10.95 -15.95
CA ASP A 394 13.85 -10.13 -14.76
C ASP A 394 14.47 -10.91 -13.58
N PRO A 395 15.60 -10.47 -13.01
CA PRO A 395 16.26 -11.18 -11.92
C PRO A 395 15.45 -11.16 -10.62
N GLU A 396 14.46 -10.26 -10.48
CA GLU A 396 13.60 -10.18 -9.31
C GLU A 396 12.39 -11.13 -9.39
N GLU A 397 11.92 -11.49 -10.61
CA GLU A 397 10.70 -12.29 -10.81
C GLU A 397 10.91 -13.72 -11.32
N SER A 398 12.15 -14.21 -11.49
CA SER A 398 12.43 -15.57 -12.01
C SER A 398 11.62 -15.93 -13.27
N THR A 399 11.41 -14.95 -14.15
CA THR A 399 10.53 -15.05 -15.32
C THR A 399 11.31 -14.69 -16.59
N VAL A 400 11.10 -15.48 -17.66
CA VAL A 400 11.67 -15.23 -19.00
C VAL A 400 10.56 -14.86 -19.96
N MET A 401 10.70 -13.71 -20.59
CA MET A 401 9.77 -13.26 -21.63
C MET A 401 10.03 -13.98 -22.96
N VAL A 402 8.97 -14.54 -23.55
CA VAL A 402 9.00 -15.17 -24.88
C VAL A 402 7.92 -14.59 -25.77
N ARG A 403 8.10 -14.60 -27.09
CA ARG A 403 6.99 -14.37 -28.03
C ARG A 403 6.50 -15.66 -28.63
N VAL A 404 5.19 -15.75 -28.81
CA VAL A 404 4.55 -16.88 -29.48
C VAL A 404 3.97 -16.48 -30.83
N ASN A 405 3.73 -17.46 -31.70
CA ASN A 405 3.15 -17.27 -33.04
C ASN A 405 1.62 -17.06 -33.05
N LEU A 406 1.00 -16.84 -31.90
CA LEU A 406 -0.42 -16.53 -31.75
C LEU A 406 -0.58 -15.20 -31.03
N GLY A 407 -1.68 -14.51 -31.32
CA GLY A 407 -2.01 -13.22 -30.72
C GLY A 407 -3.49 -13.12 -30.38
N SER A 408 -3.96 -11.93 -30.03
CA SER A 408 -5.34 -11.69 -29.62
C SER A 408 -6.36 -12.04 -30.71
N ASN A 409 -6.02 -11.86 -31.99
CA ASN A 409 -6.90 -12.26 -33.11
C ASN A 409 -7.13 -13.78 -33.18
N HIS A 410 -6.28 -14.54 -32.50
CA HIS A 410 -6.33 -16.01 -32.45
C HIS A 410 -6.91 -16.53 -31.13
N GLY A 411 -7.35 -15.63 -30.24
CA GLY A 411 -7.99 -15.97 -28.98
C GLY A 411 -7.08 -15.97 -27.74
N LEU A 412 -5.81 -15.55 -27.85
CA LEU A 412 -5.01 -15.28 -26.65
C LEU A 412 -5.55 -14.05 -25.92
N ARG A 413 -5.53 -14.08 -24.58
CA ARG A 413 -6.06 -13.02 -23.71
C ARG A 413 -5.01 -12.68 -22.64
N MET A 414 -5.05 -11.46 -22.12
CA MET A 414 -4.15 -11.03 -21.05
C MET A 414 -4.29 -11.95 -19.85
N ASN A 415 -3.19 -12.31 -19.19
CA ASN A 415 -3.11 -13.23 -18.06
C ASN A 415 -3.59 -14.67 -18.37
N MET A 416 -3.80 -15.04 -19.63
CA MET A 416 -4.16 -16.40 -20.01
C MET A 416 -2.98 -17.35 -19.72
N PRO A 417 -3.17 -18.43 -18.95
CA PRO A 417 -2.13 -19.40 -18.69
C PRO A 417 -1.78 -20.20 -19.95
N LEU A 418 -0.50 -20.51 -20.09
CA LEU A 418 0.08 -21.30 -21.16
C LEU A 418 1.09 -22.29 -20.55
N MET A 419 0.96 -23.56 -20.94
CA MET A 419 1.74 -24.64 -20.34
C MET A 419 2.25 -25.62 -21.38
N SER A 420 3.29 -26.37 -21.05
CA SER A 420 3.80 -27.39 -21.97
C SER A 420 2.81 -28.56 -22.12
N PRO A 421 2.55 -29.07 -23.33
CA PRO A 421 1.76 -30.28 -23.54
C PRO A 421 2.33 -31.48 -22.77
N LYS A 422 1.47 -32.43 -22.42
CA LYS A 422 1.88 -33.65 -21.74
C LYS A 422 2.95 -34.42 -22.54
N GLY A 423 4.05 -34.76 -21.89
CA GLY A 423 5.17 -35.46 -22.53
C GLY A 423 6.12 -34.57 -23.34
N SER A 424 5.98 -33.24 -23.22
CA SER A 424 6.97 -32.29 -23.72
C SER A 424 8.33 -32.50 -23.04
N PRO A 425 9.44 -32.14 -23.71
CA PRO A 425 10.78 -32.27 -23.14
C PRO A 425 11.01 -31.31 -21.96
N ARG A 426 10.21 -30.25 -21.86
CA ARG A 426 10.26 -29.22 -20.81
C ARG A 426 8.89 -29.04 -20.19
N GLU A 427 8.89 -28.70 -18.91
CA GLU A 427 7.69 -28.36 -18.15
C GLU A 427 7.63 -26.83 -17.99
N LEU A 428 7.28 -26.14 -19.08
CA LEU A 428 7.10 -24.68 -19.07
C LEU A 428 5.69 -24.33 -18.59
N TYR A 429 5.59 -23.28 -17.78
CA TYR A 429 4.34 -22.69 -17.34
C TYR A 429 4.50 -21.17 -17.29
N GLY A 430 3.45 -20.43 -17.65
CA GLY A 430 3.48 -18.98 -17.67
C GLY A 430 2.19 -18.36 -18.17
N TRP A 431 2.21 -17.03 -18.33
CA TRP A 431 1.01 -16.26 -18.67
C TRP A 431 1.27 -15.26 -19.79
N VAL A 432 0.24 -15.02 -20.61
CA VAL A 432 0.26 -13.94 -21.60
C VAL A 432 0.36 -12.60 -20.85
N TRP A 433 1.43 -11.86 -21.13
CA TRP A 433 1.77 -10.61 -20.42
C TRP A 433 1.84 -9.40 -21.35
N GLU A 434 2.15 -9.63 -22.62
CA GLU A 434 2.13 -8.59 -23.64
C GLU A 434 1.09 -8.94 -24.71
N MET A 435 0.10 -8.07 -24.86
CA MET A 435 -0.93 -8.25 -25.87
C MET A 435 -0.48 -7.70 -27.23
N ASP A 436 -0.56 -8.55 -28.25
CA ASP A 436 -0.37 -8.20 -29.66
C ASP A 436 -1.42 -8.93 -30.50
N ALA A 437 -1.80 -8.33 -31.63
CA ALA A 437 -2.83 -8.88 -32.51
C ALA A 437 -2.46 -10.28 -33.03
N GLU A 438 -1.19 -10.50 -33.33
CA GLU A 438 -0.70 -11.70 -34.03
C GLU A 438 0.32 -12.49 -33.20
N ARG A 439 1.05 -11.85 -32.27
CA ARG A 439 2.20 -12.44 -31.56
C ARG A 439 2.33 -11.92 -30.13
N CYS A 440 1.54 -12.47 -29.21
CA CYS A 440 1.61 -12.10 -27.81
C CYS A 440 2.97 -12.46 -27.18
N GLY A 441 3.35 -11.68 -26.16
CA GLY A 441 4.42 -12.01 -25.24
C GLY A 441 3.90 -12.82 -24.06
N VAL A 442 4.67 -13.80 -23.61
CA VAL A 442 4.35 -14.71 -22.51
C VAL A 442 5.51 -14.68 -21.52
N GLY A 443 5.20 -14.42 -20.25
CA GLY A 443 6.18 -14.57 -19.16
C GLY A 443 6.18 -16.02 -18.70
N ILE A 444 7.30 -16.71 -18.87
CA ILE A 444 7.49 -18.11 -18.48
C ILE A 444 8.25 -18.16 -17.16
N GLU A 445 7.68 -18.81 -16.15
CA GLU A 445 8.39 -19.07 -14.90
C GLU A 445 9.55 -20.03 -15.14
N VAL A 446 10.71 -19.70 -14.58
CA VAL A 446 11.92 -20.51 -14.72
C VAL A 446 12.58 -20.78 -13.39
N ALA A 447 13.11 -21.99 -13.23
CA ALA A 447 13.96 -22.34 -12.11
C ALA A 447 15.40 -21.86 -12.39
N CYS A 448 16.04 -21.27 -11.38
CA CYS A 448 17.45 -20.91 -11.43
C CYS A 448 18.28 -21.82 -10.51
N ASP A 449 19.50 -22.17 -10.92
CA ASP A 449 20.45 -22.89 -10.08
C ASP A 449 21.06 -21.97 -9.00
N SER A 450 21.93 -22.53 -8.15
CA SER A 450 22.60 -21.77 -7.08
C SER A 450 23.56 -20.67 -7.58
N ALA A 451 23.89 -20.66 -8.87
CA ALA A 451 24.66 -19.62 -9.53
C ALA A 451 23.77 -18.58 -10.25
N GLY A 452 22.44 -18.73 -10.17
CA GLY A 452 21.46 -17.86 -10.83
C GLY A 452 21.29 -18.18 -12.32
N ALA A 453 21.79 -19.30 -12.81
CA ALA A 453 21.59 -19.70 -14.20
C ALA A 453 20.26 -20.44 -14.37
N ILE A 454 19.51 -20.09 -15.41
CA ILE A 454 18.24 -20.74 -15.75
C ILE A 454 18.47 -22.22 -16.07
N VAL A 455 17.72 -23.09 -15.40
CA VAL A 455 17.71 -24.53 -15.60
C VAL A 455 16.51 -24.90 -16.47
N ASP A 456 16.78 -25.48 -17.63
CA ASP A 456 15.75 -25.99 -18.57
C ASP A 456 14.67 -24.97 -18.98
N GLY A 457 15.10 -23.72 -19.22
CA GLY A 457 14.23 -22.62 -19.65
C GLY A 457 13.67 -22.75 -21.08
N PRO A 458 12.77 -21.82 -21.47
CA PRO A 458 12.07 -21.89 -22.75
C PRO A 458 13.02 -21.78 -23.95
N GLN A 459 12.70 -22.48 -25.05
CA GLN A 459 13.43 -22.42 -26.32
C GLN A 459 12.51 -22.13 -27.50
N ILE A 460 13.09 -21.53 -28.56
CA ILE A 460 12.41 -21.38 -29.84
C ILE A 460 12.00 -22.77 -30.36
N GLY A 461 10.73 -22.90 -30.74
CA GLY A 461 10.12 -24.14 -31.20
C GLY A 461 9.37 -24.92 -30.13
N ASP A 462 9.53 -24.57 -28.84
CA ASP A 462 8.70 -25.17 -27.79
C ASP A 462 7.23 -24.80 -28.01
N VAL A 463 6.34 -25.75 -27.71
CA VAL A 463 4.90 -25.60 -27.87
C VAL A 463 4.28 -25.39 -26.50
N LEU A 464 3.39 -24.42 -26.42
CA LEU A 464 2.56 -24.10 -25.27
C LEU A 464 1.09 -24.30 -25.62
N VAL A 465 0.31 -24.79 -24.67
CA VAL A 465 -1.12 -25.02 -24.78
C VAL A 465 -1.86 -24.32 -23.65
N THR A 466 -3.09 -23.90 -23.92
CA THR A 466 -3.92 -23.22 -22.91
C THR A 466 -4.55 -24.16 -21.88
N ARG A 467 -4.47 -25.48 -22.11
CA ARG A 467 -5.09 -26.55 -21.31
C ARG A 467 -4.29 -27.84 -21.45
N ALA A 468 -4.32 -28.71 -20.45
CA ALA A 468 -3.63 -29.99 -20.51
C ALA A 468 -4.28 -30.93 -21.55
N ASP A 469 -3.44 -31.60 -22.36
CA ASP A 469 -3.83 -32.61 -23.37
C ASP A 469 -4.17 -33.98 -22.73
#